data_AF-A0A2V5VZZ4-F1
#
_entry.id   AF-A0A2V5VZZ4-F1
#
_cell.length_a   1.000
_cell.length_b   1.000
_cell.length_c   1.000
_cell.angle_alpha   90.00
_cell.angle_beta   90.00
_cell.angle_gamma   90.00
#
_symmetry.space_group_name_H-M   'P 1'
#
loop_
_entity.id
_entity.type
_entity.pdbx_description
1 polymer ?
#
loop_
_entity_poly.entity_id
_entity_poly.type
_entity_poly.pdbx_seq_one_letter_code
_entity_poly.pdbx_strand_id
1 'polypeptide(L)' 'MAAIKQAFVLGAGLGKRLRPLTDDLPKPLVPIFHKPLITFALDHLIDI' A
#
# COMPACT_ATOMS: atom_id res chain seq x y z
N MET A 1 1.06 16.81 23.03
CA MET A 1 0.62 16.72 21.62
C MET A 1 -0.69 15.97 21.59
N ALA A 2 -1.60 16.32 20.68
CA ALA A 2 -2.83 15.55 20.47
C ALA A 2 -2.49 14.19 19.83
N ALA A 3 -3.20 13.13 20.23
CA ALA A 3 -3.04 11.81 19.61
C ALA A 3 -3.52 11.83 18.16
N ILE A 4 -2.71 11.29 17.24
CA ILE A 4 -3.09 11.14 15.83
C ILE A 4 -3.98 9.91 15.72
N LYS A 5 -5.22 10.09 15.25
CA LYS A 5 -6.22 9.00 15.18
C LYS A 5 -6.52 8.52 13.78
N GLN A 6 -6.03 9.23 12.76
CA GLN A 6 -6.41 8.99 11.38
C GLN A 6 -5.20 9.17 10.47
N ALA A 7 -5.08 8.26 9.51
CA ALA A 7 -4.08 8.27 8.45
C ALA A 7 -4.76 8.01 7.11
N PHE A 8 -4.17 8.53 6.03
CA PHE A 8 -4.66 8.33 4.67
C PHE A 8 -3.55 7.76 3.79
N VAL A 9 -3.74 6.56 3.24
CA VAL A 9 -2.78 5.88 2.37
C VAL A 9 -3.22 6.03 0.92
N LEU A 10 -2.42 6.73 0.12
CA LEU A 10 -2.70 6.95 -1.30
C LEU A 10 -2.46 5.67 -2.11
N GLY A 11 -3.54 4.95 -2.41
CA GLY A 11 -3.53 3.73 -3.25
C GLY A 11 -3.91 3.96 -4.72
N ALA A 12 -4.04 5.20 -5.16
CA ALA A 12 -4.53 5.54 -6.50
C ALA A 12 -3.46 5.42 -7.60
N GLY A 13 -3.90 5.19 -8.83
CA GLY A 13 -3.05 5.16 -10.03
C GLY A 13 -2.93 3.77 -10.68
N LEU A 14 -2.79 3.76 -12.01
CA LEU A 14 -2.88 2.54 -12.84
C LEU A 14 -1.62 1.66 -12.85
N GLY A 15 -0.53 2.02 -12.15
CA GLY A 15 0.66 1.17 -12.06
C GLY A 15 1.39 0.86 -13.38
N LYS A 16 1.16 1.61 -14.47
CA LYS A 16 1.52 1.24 -15.87
C LYS A 16 2.97 0.75 -16.11
N ARG A 17 3.95 1.18 -15.30
CA ARG A 17 5.36 0.77 -15.41
C ARG A 17 5.62 -0.67 -14.94
N LEU A 18 4.72 -1.25 -14.14
CA LEU A 18 4.83 -2.59 -13.58
C LEU A 18 4.01 -3.63 -14.35
N ARG A 19 3.40 -3.25 -15.48
CA ARG A 19 2.70 -4.20 -16.34
C ARG A 19 3.65 -5.32 -16.79
N PRO A 20 3.18 -6.58 -16.89
CA PRO A 20 1.77 -7.01 -16.78
C PRO A 20 1.27 -7.23 -15.35
N LEU A 21 2.12 -7.08 -14.33
CA LEU A 21 1.76 -7.37 -12.93
C LEU A 21 0.59 -6.52 -12.43
N THR A 22 0.36 -5.36 -13.04
CA THR A 22 -0.72 -4.44 -12.65
C THR A 22 -1.86 -4.31 -13.65
N ASP A 23 -2.01 -5.26 -14.57
CA ASP A 23 -3.17 -5.26 -15.47
C ASP A 23 -4.45 -5.71 -14.73
N ASP A 24 -4.35 -6.75 -13.89
CA ASP A 24 -5.47 -7.28 -13.10
C ASP A 24 -5.34 -7.04 -11.59
N LEU A 25 -4.18 -6.56 -11.13
CA LEU A 25 -3.88 -6.37 -9.70
C LEU A 25 -3.37 -4.94 -9.43
N PRO A 26 -3.99 -4.14 -8.56
CA PRO A 26 -3.49 -2.80 -8.30
C PRO A 26 -2.12 -2.86 -7.61
N LYS A 27 -1.22 -1.92 -7.92
CA LYS A 27 0.15 -1.86 -7.38
C LYS A 27 0.23 -2.10 -5.85
N PRO A 28 -0.64 -1.50 -5.00
CA PRO A 28 -0.60 -1.74 -3.56
C PRO A 28 -0.81 -3.21 -3.14
N LEU A 29 -1.44 -4.03 -3.99
CA LEU A 29 -1.69 -5.44 -3.71
C LEU A 29 -0.63 -6.38 -4.31
N VAL A 30 0.33 -5.86 -5.08
CA VAL A 30 1.44 -6.67 -5.63
C VAL A 30 2.22 -7.31 -4.46
N PRO A 31 2.46 -8.63 -4.48
CA PRO A 31 3.14 -9.32 -3.39
C PRO A 31 4.64 -9.03 -3.40
N ILE A 32 5.18 -8.64 -2.25
CA ILE A 32 6.60 -8.45 -1.98
C ILE A 32 6.93 -9.21 -0.70
N PHE A 33 7.88 -10.15 -0.75
CA PHE A 33 8.22 -11.04 0.37
C PHE A 33 6.98 -11.72 1.00
N HIS A 34 6.15 -12.34 0.15
CA HIS A 34 4.93 -13.05 0.55
C HIS A 34 3.84 -12.19 1.24
N LYS A 35 3.94 -10.85 1.21
CA LYS A 35 2.89 -9.94 1.69
C LYS A 35 2.54 -8.84 0.68
N PRO A 36 1.31 -8.32 0.63
CA PRO A 36 0.96 -7.22 -0.26
C PRO A 36 1.77 -5.95 0.03
N LEU A 37 2.22 -5.22 -0.99
CA LEU A 37 3.02 -3.99 -0.85
C LEU A 37 2.42 -2.95 0.11
N ILE A 38 1.10 -2.82 0.18
CA ILE A 38 0.42 -1.85 1.06
C ILE A 38 0.66 -2.14 2.55
N THR A 39 0.93 -3.40 2.92
CA THR A 39 1.14 -3.79 4.32
C THR A 39 2.33 -3.07 4.93
N PHE A 40 3.40 -2.84 4.17
CA PHE A 40 4.56 -2.07 4.65
C PHE A 40 4.19 -0.65 5.09
N ALA A 41 3.25 0.01 4.39
CA ALA A 41 2.76 1.33 4.80
C ALA A 41 1.82 1.26 6.01
N LEU A 42 0.98 0.22 6.08
CA LEU A 42 0.05 -0.01 7.19
C LEU A 42 0.78 -0.42 8.48
N ASP A 43 1.86 -1.19 8.39
CA ASP A 43 2.68 -1.63 9.53
C ASP A 43 3.21 -0.43 10.32
N HIS A 44 3.52 0.69 9.66
CA HIS A 44 3.91 1.93 10.32
C HIS A 44 2.80 2.59 11.14
N LEU A 45 1.53 2.22 10.92
CA LEU A 45 0.36 2.84 11.55
C LEU A 45 -0.18 2.04 12.75
N ILE A 46 0.29 0.81 12.96
CA ILE A 46 -0.24 -0.09 14.00
C ILE A 46 0.12 0.40 15.41
N ASP A 47 1.29 1.02 15.57
CA ASP A 47 1.83 1.45 16.87
C ASP A 47 1.76 2.98 17.09
N ILE A 48 0.96 3.70 16.29
CA ILE A 48 0.78 5.17 16.39
C ILE A 48 -0.29 5.53 17.41
#